data_AF-A0A376UET2-F1
#
_entry.id   AF-A0A376UET2-F1
#
_cell.length_a   1.000
_cell.length_b   1.000
_cell.length_c   1.000
_cell.angle_alpha   90.00
_cell.angle_beta   90.00
_cell.angle_gamma   90.00
#
_symmetry.space_group_name_H-M   'P 1'
#
loop_
_entity.id
_entity.type
_entity.pdbx_description
1 polymer ?
#
loop_
_entity_poly.entity_id
_entity_poly.type
_entity_poly.pdbx_seq_one_letter_code
_entity_poly.pdbx_strand_id
1 'polypeptide(L)'
;MQHERLAKAVSMTDFLMLALPCHAQVNAEKLKQDGIGACLLKPLTPTRLLPALTEFCHHKQNTLLPVTDESKLAMTVMAVDDNPANLKLIGALLEDMVQHVELCDSGHQRLNGRNRCRSI
;
A
#
# COMPACT_ATOMS: atom_id res chain seq x y z
N MET A 1 -26.90 -18.52 5.05
CA MET A 1 -25.80 -19.52 5.06
C MET A 1 -24.39 -18.93 4.94
N GLN A 2 -23.87 -18.50 3.77
CA GLN A 2 -22.49 -17.99 3.68
C GLN A 2 -22.30 -16.61 4.33
N HIS A 3 -23.25 -15.70 4.11
CA HIS A 3 -23.21 -14.34 4.64
C HIS A 3 -23.29 -14.29 6.18
N GLU A 4 -24.13 -15.11 6.81
CA GLU A 4 -24.21 -15.20 8.28
C GLU A 4 -22.92 -15.73 8.91
N ARG A 5 -22.26 -16.71 8.28
CA ARG A 5 -20.97 -17.22 8.77
C ARG A 5 -19.89 -16.16 8.67
N LEU A 6 -19.94 -15.33 7.63
CA LEU A 6 -19.01 -14.23 7.48
C LEU A 6 -19.26 -13.13 8.51
N ALA A 7 -20.50 -12.67 8.68
CA ALA A 7 -20.87 -11.69 9.69
C ALA A 7 -20.46 -12.15 11.10
N LYS A 8 -20.68 -13.44 11.41
CA LYS A 8 -20.21 -14.04 12.66
C LYS A 8 -18.68 -14.05 12.77
N ALA A 9 -17.96 -14.36 11.68
CA ALA A 9 -16.50 -14.36 11.71
C ALA A 9 -15.96 -12.94 11.92
N VAL A 10 -16.54 -11.93 11.26
CA VAL A 10 -16.20 -10.51 11.45
C VAL A 10 -16.43 -10.09 12.91
N SER A 11 -17.50 -10.55 13.55
CA SER A 11 -17.76 -10.21 14.97
C SER A 11 -16.85 -10.93 15.98
N MET A 12 -16.01 -11.88 15.53
CA MET A 12 -15.14 -12.69 16.40
C MET A 12 -13.68 -12.21 16.41
N THR A 13 -13.30 -11.27 15.53
CA THR A 13 -11.92 -10.80 15.40
C THR A 13 -11.91 -9.33 15.01
N ASP A 14 -10.90 -8.59 15.47
CA ASP A 14 -10.68 -7.21 15.06
C ASP A 14 -10.25 -7.11 13.58
N PHE A 15 -9.74 -8.22 13.03
CA PHE A 15 -9.29 -8.28 11.64
C PHE A 15 -9.49 -9.66 11.03
N LEU A 16 -10.20 -9.70 9.91
CA LEU A 16 -10.47 -10.92 9.17
C LEU A 16 -9.78 -10.86 7.80
N MET A 17 -8.95 -11.86 7.50
CA MET A 17 -8.36 -12.06 6.17
C MET A 17 -8.97 -13.29 5.50
N LEU A 18 -9.38 -13.18 4.24
CA LEU A 18 -9.91 -14.29 3.47
C LEU A 18 -8.95 -14.73 2.36
N ALA A 19 -8.80 -16.04 2.18
CA ALA A 19 -8.12 -16.62 1.03
C ALA A 19 -9.14 -17.15 0.02
N LEU A 20 -9.27 -16.45 -1.11
CA LEU A 20 -10.26 -16.68 -2.16
C LEU A 20 -9.65 -17.43 -3.37
N PRO A 21 -10.38 -18.35 -4.01
CA PRO A 21 -10.02 -18.84 -5.34
C PRO A 21 -10.16 -17.73 -6.40
N CYS A 22 -9.52 -17.90 -7.56
CA CYS A 22 -9.44 -16.87 -8.62
C CYS A 22 -10.80 -16.31 -9.05
N HIS A 23 -11.78 -17.18 -9.28
CA HIS A 23 -13.13 -16.77 -9.69
C HIS A 23 -13.90 -16.00 -8.61
N ALA A 24 -13.52 -16.09 -7.33
CA ALA A 24 -14.17 -15.37 -6.24
C ALA A 24 -13.54 -14.00 -5.94
N GLN A 25 -12.40 -13.66 -6.57
CA GLN A 25 -11.73 -12.36 -6.37
C GLN A 25 -12.56 -11.18 -6.90
N VAL A 26 -13.46 -11.41 -7.87
CA VAL A 26 -14.39 -10.38 -8.35
C VAL A 26 -15.28 -9.81 -7.23
N ASN A 27 -15.48 -10.58 -6.15
CA ASN A 27 -16.27 -10.14 -5.00
C ASN A 27 -15.41 -9.53 -3.89
N ALA A 28 -14.08 -9.44 -4.04
CA ALA A 28 -13.17 -9.00 -2.99
C ALA A 28 -13.47 -7.59 -2.49
N GLU A 29 -13.85 -6.67 -3.38
CA GLU A 29 -14.18 -5.29 -2.99
C GLU A 29 -15.47 -5.21 -2.17
N LYS A 30 -16.50 -5.96 -2.56
CA LYS A 30 -17.73 -6.07 -1.76
C LYS A 30 -17.44 -6.68 -0.39
N LEU A 31 -16.60 -7.71 -0.37
CA LEU A 31 -16.18 -8.38 0.85
C LEU A 31 -15.42 -7.42 1.80
N LYS A 32 -14.56 -6.55 1.26
CA LYS A 32 -13.91 -5.49 2.05
C LYS A 32 -14.93 -4.50 2.65
N GLN A 33 -15.95 -4.11 1.88
CA GLN A 33 -17.04 -3.25 2.37
C GLN A 33 -17.85 -3.90 3.50
N ASP A 34 -17.96 -5.24 3.50
CA ASP A 34 -18.63 -6.03 4.53
C ASP A 34 -17.78 -6.21 5.81
N GLY A 35 -16.65 -5.48 5.95
CA GLY A 35 -15.81 -5.50 7.15
C GLY A 35 -14.66 -6.52 7.12
N ILE A 36 -14.34 -7.07 5.95
CA ILE A 36 -13.15 -7.93 5.79
C ILE A 36 -11.92 -7.04 5.59
N GLY A 37 -10.88 -7.30 6.39
CA GLY A 37 -9.63 -6.53 6.34
C GLY A 37 -8.78 -6.79 5.10
N ALA A 38 -8.73 -8.02 4.58
CA ALA A 38 -8.03 -8.32 3.33
C ALA A 38 -8.56 -9.57 2.62
N CYS A 39 -8.43 -9.59 1.28
CA CYS A 39 -8.76 -10.73 0.43
C CYS A 39 -7.53 -11.16 -0.39
N LEU A 40 -7.00 -12.34 -0.10
CA LEU A 40 -5.83 -12.93 -0.76
C LEU A 40 -6.24 -14.00 -1.79
N LEU A 41 -5.45 -14.18 -2.84
CA LEU A 41 -5.68 -15.23 -3.83
C LEU A 41 -5.04 -16.56 -3.38
N LYS A 42 -5.73 -17.68 -3.63
CA LYS A 42 -5.16 -19.02 -3.51
C LYS A 42 -4.40 -19.44 -4.79
N PRO A 43 -3.25 -20.15 -4.69
CA PRO A 43 -2.60 -20.56 -3.45
C PRO A 43 -1.99 -19.37 -2.71
N LEU A 44 -2.03 -19.41 -1.38
CA LEU A 44 -1.39 -18.36 -0.58
C LEU A 44 0.12 -18.48 -0.76
N THR A 45 0.72 -17.44 -1.32
CA THR A 45 2.18 -17.34 -1.48
C THR A 45 2.74 -16.35 -0.47
N PRO A 46 3.99 -16.53 -0.01
CA PRO A 46 4.67 -15.55 0.84
C PRO A 46 4.65 -14.14 0.25
N THR A 47 4.78 -14.03 -1.07
CA THR A 47 4.76 -12.77 -1.81
C THR A 47 3.46 -11.98 -1.70
N ARG A 48 2.33 -12.64 -1.37
CA ARG A 48 1.03 -11.97 -1.16
C ARG A 48 0.64 -11.91 0.31
N LEU A 49 1.00 -12.94 1.08
CA LEU A 49 0.65 -13.03 2.49
C LEU A 49 1.49 -12.08 3.35
N LEU A 50 2.81 -12.02 3.14
CA LEU A 50 3.68 -11.18 3.97
C LEU A 50 3.34 -9.70 3.86
N PRO A 51 3.15 -9.10 2.67
CA PRO A 51 2.77 -7.69 2.58
C PRO A 51 1.45 -7.39 3.29
N ALA A 52 0.44 -8.25 3.14
CA ALA A 52 -0.87 -8.06 3.77
C ALA A 52 -0.81 -8.15 5.31
N LEU A 53 0.06 -9.02 5.85
CA LEU A 53 0.31 -9.09 7.29
C LEU A 53 1.08 -7.88 7.80
N THR A 54 2.07 -7.39 7.05
CA THR A 54 2.82 -6.18 7.40
C THR A 54 1.92 -4.95 7.46
N GLU A 55 1.05 -4.79 6.45
CA GLU A 55 0.07 -3.72 6.39
C GLU A 55 -0.89 -3.77 7.59
N PHE A 56 -1.39 -4.97 7.93
CA PHE A 56 -2.20 -5.17 9.13
C PHE A 56 -1.48 -4.73 10.42
N CYS A 57 -0.22 -5.13 10.59
CA CYS A 57 0.56 -4.78 11.76
C CYS A 57 0.76 -3.26 11.89
N HIS A 58 1.03 -2.56 10.78
CA HIS A 58 1.11 -1.10 10.75
C HIS A 58 -0.23 -0.46 11.14
N HIS A 59 -1.34 -0.93 10.56
CA HIS A 59 -2.65 -0.36 10.86
C HIS A 59 -3.01 -0.52 12.34
N LYS A 60 -2.70 -1.69 12.94
CA LYS A 60 -2.92 -1.94 14.38
C LYS A 60 -2.00 -1.10 15.28
N GLN A 61 -0.77 -0.81 14.84
CA GLN A 61 0.14 0.08 15.57
C GLN A 61 -0.32 1.53 15.52
N ASN A 62 -0.81 2.01 14.37
CA ASN A 62 -1.34 3.36 14.23
C ASN A 62 -2.60 3.61 15.08
N THR A 63 -3.44 2.60 15.31
CA THR A 63 -4.61 2.74 16.20
C THR A 63 -4.23 2.88 17.69
N LEU A 64 -3.02 2.45 18.09
CA LEU A 64 -2.56 2.48 19.49
C LEU A 64 -1.75 3.74 19.84
N LEU A 65 -1.25 4.46 18.83
CA LEU A 65 -0.49 5.68 19.03
C LEU A 65 -1.40 6.88 18.70
N PRO A 66 -1.42 7.95 19.51
CA PRO A 66 -2.11 9.18 19.14
C PRO A 66 -1.57 9.60 17.77
N VAL A 67 -2.46 9.78 16.82
CA VAL A 67 -2.16 10.28 15.48
C VAL A 67 -1.51 11.65 15.65
N THR A 68 -0.18 11.70 15.72
CA THR A 68 0.56 12.87 15.29
C THR A 68 0.32 12.97 13.80
N ASP A 69 -0.45 13.99 13.45
CA ASP A 69 -0.72 14.53 12.11
C ASP A 69 0.23 13.99 11.05
N GLU A 70 -0.33 13.42 9.98
CA GLU A 70 0.40 12.80 8.87
C GLU A 70 1.26 13.85 8.14
N SER A 71 2.38 14.21 8.76
CA SER A 71 3.37 15.07 8.15
C SER A 71 4.12 14.23 7.13
N LYS A 72 4.05 14.61 5.85
CA LYS A 72 4.88 14.06 4.77
C LYS A 72 6.29 13.77 5.29
N LEU A 73 6.82 12.59 4.95
CA LEU A 73 8.14 12.18 5.40
C LEU A 73 9.16 13.27 5.04
N ALA A 74 9.96 13.68 6.03
CA ALA A 74 10.99 14.70 5.88
C ALA A 74 12.19 14.18 5.09
N MET A 75 11.96 13.88 3.82
CA MET A 75 12.95 13.39 2.88
C MET A 75 12.67 13.89 1.46
N THR A 76 13.72 13.86 0.66
CA THR A 76 13.68 14.12 -0.78
C THR A 76 13.82 12.80 -1.51
N VAL A 77 12.89 12.53 -2.42
CA VAL A 77 12.91 11.34 -3.29
C VAL A 77 13.02 11.80 -4.73
N MET A 78 13.74 11.04 -5.55
CA MET A 78 13.88 11.27 -6.98
C MET A 78 13.24 10.12 -7.76
N ALA A 79 12.31 10.43 -8.64
CA ALA A 79 11.72 9.47 -9.58
C ALA A 79 12.41 9.63 -10.95
N VAL A 80 12.87 8.52 -11.52
CA VAL A 80 13.55 8.51 -12.82
C VAL A 80 12.85 7.52 -13.73
N ASP A 81 12.22 8.02 -14.80
CA ASP A 81 11.51 7.21 -15.79
C ASP A 81 11.53 7.96 -17.13
N ASP A 82 11.87 7.27 -18.22
CA ASP A 82 11.94 7.83 -19.56
C ASP A 82 10.56 7.97 -20.23
N ASN A 83 9.54 7.33 -19.66
CA ASN A 83 8.16 7.50 -20.05
C ASN A 83 7.49 8.65 -19.26
N PRO A 84 7.10 9.75 -19.94
CA PRO A 84 6.52 10.92 -19.27
C PRO A 84 5.18 10.62 -18.58
N ALA A 85 4.45 9.57 -18.99
CA ALA A 85 3.20 9.17 -18.33
C ALA A 85 3.47 8.48 -16.99
N ASN A 86 4.43 7.56 -16.94
CA ASN A 86 4.83 6.86 -15.71
C ASN A 86 5.45 7.83 -14.72
N LEU A 87 6.32 8.73 -15.19
CA LEU A 87 6.98 9.73 -14.36
C LEU A 87 5.96 10.63 -13.64
N LYS A 88 4.89 11.05 -14.32
CA LYS A 88 3.80 11.83 -13.72
C LYS A 88 2.99 11.03 -12.70
N LEU A 89 2.69 9.77 -13.00
CA LEU A 89 1.96 8.90 -12.07
C LEU A 89 2.76 8.67 -10.79
N ILE A 90 4.03 8.31 -10.92
CA ILE A 90 4.92 8.08 -9.78
C ILE A 90 5.14 9.39 -9.00
N GLY A 91 5.29 10.52 -9.69
CA GLY A 91 5.38 11.84 -9.07
C GLY A 91 4.18 12.17 -8.19
N ALA A 92 2.97 12.01 -8.72
CA ALA A 92 1.73 12.25 -7.98
C ALA A 92 1.60 11.34 -6.74
N LEU A 93 1.98 10.07 -6.85
CA LEU A 93 1.95 9.14 -5.72
C LEU A 93 2.96 9.53 -4.63
N LEU A 94 4.16 9.98 -5.01
CA LEU A 94 5.20 10.38 -4.07
C LEU A 94 4.90 11.72 -3.38
N GLU A 95 4.23 12.66 -4.05
CA GLU A 95 3.88 13.96 -3.50
C GLU A 95 3.01 13.85 -2.25
N ASP A 96 2.16 12.82 -2.16
CA ASP A 96 1.32 12.57 -0.99
C ASP A 96 2.11 11.96 0.19
N MET A 97 3.30 11.41 -0.05
CA MET A 97 4.09 10.67 0.94
C MET A 97 5.32 11.43 1.46
N VAL A 98 5.97 12.28 0.64
CA VAL A 98 7.25 12.92 0.97
C VAL A 98 7.24 14.43 0.74
N GLN A 99 8.08 15.17 1.49
CA GLN A 99 8.13 16.64 1.40
C GLN A 99 8.64 17.15 0.05
N HIS A 100 9.55 16.42 -0.61
CA HIS A 100 10.12 16.85 -1.87
C HIS A 100 10.27 15.68 -2.86
N VAL A 101 9.79 15.89 -4.08
CA VAL A 101 9.89 14.96 -5.19
C VAL A 101 10.63 15.63 -6.34
N GLU A 102 11.70 15.00 -6.82
CA GLU A 102 12.42 15.40 -8.02
C GLU A 102 12.09 14.43 -9.17
N LEU A 103 11.57 14.93 -10.29
CA LEU A 103 11.26 14.13 -11.48
C LEU A 103 12.36 14.30 -12.51
N CYS A 104 12.90 13.18 -12.99
CA CYS A 104 13.90 13.17 -14.05
C CYS A 104 13.54 12.19 -15.17
N ASP A 105 13.77 12.64 -16.40
CA ASP A 105 13.49 11.88 -17.63
C ASP A 105 14.60 10.89 -18.00
N SER A 106 15.76 10.98 -17.35
CA SER A 106 16.93 10.18 -17.70
C SER A 106 17.94 10.07 -16.57
N GLY A 107 18.60 8.92 -16.48
CA GLY A 107 19.68 8.68 -15.53
C GLY A 107 20.91 9.59 -15.75
N HIS A 108 21.09 10.17 -16.94
CA HIS A 108 22.19 11.09 -17.22
C HIS A 108 21.96 12.49 -16.62
N GLN A 109 20.70 12.90 -16.46
CA GLN A 109 20.34 14.14 -15.75
C GLN A 109 20.75 14.09 -14.26
N ARG A 110 20.99 12.88 -13.69
CA ARG A 110 21.45 12.64 -12.30
C ARG A 110 22.75 13.35 -11.92
N LEU A 111 23.65 13.63 -12.89
CA LEU A 111 25.01 14.06 -12.57
C LEU A 111 25.13 15.58 -12.32
N ASN A 112 24.14 16.36 -12.75
CA ASN A 112 24.15 17.82 -12.59
C ASN A 112 23.39 18.31 -11.33
N GLY A 113 22.64 17.43 -10.67
CA GLY A 113 21.84 17.72 -9.46
C GLY A 113 22.45 17.10 -8.19
N ARG A 114 23.16 17.93 -7.43
CA ARG A 114 23.68 17.74 -6.05
C ARG A 114 23.27 16.47 -5.26
N ASN A 115 24.29 15.81 -4.70
CA ASN A 115 24.39 14.95 -3.50
C ASN A 115 23.33 15.13 -2.37
N ARG A 116 22.02 14.97 -2.60
CA ARG A 116 21.01 15.07 -1.52
C ARG A 116 19.94 13.98 -1.46
N CYS A 117 19.82 13.12 -2.46
CA CYS A 117 18.89 11.98 -2.38
C CYS A 117 19.62 10.79 -1.75
N ARG A 118 19.27 10.43 -0.51
CA ARG A 118 19.60 9.10 0.03
C ARG A 118 18.91 8.08 -0.88
N SER A 119 19.68 7.14 -1.42
CA SER A 119 19.09 5.97 -2.06
C SER A 119 18.27 5.26 -1.00
N ILE A 120 16.98 5.08 -1.27
CA ILE A 120 16.15 4.08 -0.60
C ILE A 120 16.64 2.71 -1.07
#